data_AF-A0A954ZIJ8-F1
#
_entry.id   AF-A0A954ZIJ8-F1
#
_cell.length_a   1.000
_cell.length_b   1.000
_cell.length_c   1.000
_cell.angle_alpha   90.00
_cell.angle_beta   90.00
_cell.angle_gamma   90.00
#
_symmetry.space_group_name_H-M   'P 1'
#
loop_
_entity.id
_entity.type
_entity.pdbx_description
1 polymer ?
#
loop_
_entity_poly.entity_id
_entity_poly.type
_entity_poly.pdbx_seq_one_letter_code
_entity_poly.pdbx_strand_id
1 'polypeptide(L)'
;RALHDAILVGVNTVLSDDPRLTVRLVEGQNPQPVVVDSRLRMPTDKRLFTNHCVPPIILTSQTACEATAQQLADAGARIVRIGTLANGQLDLAEGLRRLRQLGYDSVMIEGGASIITSVLKRRLADQLVLTISPRFVAGLRAVQSSNGSPTPTMPQLKNLQYEWLEENLILRGDFDLTDQQTRSDTATCARVVVPDTTEGEGVNRS
;
A
#
# COMPACT_ATOMS: atom_id res chain seq x y z
N ARG A 1 6.19 -10.70 1.01
CA ARG A 1 7.36 -9.79 0.99
C ARG A 1 8.51 -10.37 0.17
N ALA A 2 9.12 -11.50 0.55
CA ALA A 2 10.25 -12.10 -0.20
C ALA A 2 9.97 -12.48 -1.66
N LEU A 3 8.70 -12.64 -2.03
CA LEU A 3 8.26 -12.99 -3.38
C LEU A 3 8.06 -11.78 -4.31
N HIS A 4 8.38 -10.57 -3.86
CA HIS A 4 8.12 -9.34 -4.63
C HIS A 4 9.40 -8.52 -4.71
N ASP A 5 9.63 -7.85 -5.84
CA ASP A 5 10.83 -7.07 -6.08
C ASP A 5 10.82 -5.75 -5.28
N ALA A 6 9.63 -5.20 -5.05
CA ALA A 6 9.43 -3.97 -4.31
C ALA A 6 8.28 -4.07 -3.30
N ILE A 7 8.37 -3.24 -2.26
CA ILE A 7 7.32 -3.05 -1.25
C ILE A 7 6.99 -1.56 -1.15
N LEU A 8 5.73 -1.22 -1.38
CA LEU A 8 5.24 0.15 -1.42
C LEU A 8 4.39 0.45 -0.21
N VAL A 9 4.69 1.56 0.47
CA VAL A 9 3.91 2.08 1.60
C VAL A 9 3.65 3.57 1.46
N GLY A 10 2.60 4.08 2.11
CA GLY A 10 2.39 5.52 2.23
C GLY A 10 3.33 6.15 3.27
N VAL A 11 3.74 7.41 3.07
CA VAL A 11 4.59 8.12 4.04
C VAL A 11 3.99 8.18 5.44
N ASN A 12 2.66 8.25 5.59
CA ASN A 12 2.04 8.27 6.92
C ASN A 12 2.36 6.99 7.72
N THR A 13 2.44 5.83 7.06
CA THR A 13 2.87 4.57 7.69
C THR A 13 4.34 4.63 8.12
N VAL A 14 5.20 5.28 7.33
CA VAL A 14 6.61 5.49 7.72
C VAL A 14 6.73 6.42 8.92
N LEU A 15 5.92 7.48 8.95
CA LEU A 15 5.91 8.45 10.03
C LEU A 15 5.41 7.85 11.35
N SER A 16 4.34 7.05 11.31
CA SER A 16 3.73 6.45 12.50
C SER A 16 4.48 5.23 13.01
N ASP A 17 4.87 4.32 12.11
CA ASP A 17 5.28 2.97 12.50
C ASP A 17 6.80 2.75 12.37
N ASP A 18 7.48 3.63 11.64
CA ASP A 18 8.91 3.52 11.29
C ASP A 18 9.30 2.06 10.93
N PRO A 19 8.67 1.49 9.89
CA PRO A 19 8.84 0.08 9.55
C PRO A 19 10.20 -0.15 8.91
N ARG A 20 10.77 -1.35 9.12
CA ARG A 20 12.01 -1.74 8.42
C ARG A 20 11.78 -2.20 6.99
N LEU A 21 10.56 -2.64 6.65
CA LEU A 21 10.19 -3.22 5.35
C LEU A 21 11.07 -4.40 4.85
N THR A 22 11.83 -5.03 5.74
CA THR A 22 12.67 -6.20 5.44
C THR A 22 11.92 -7.53 5.55
N VAL A 23 12.46 -8.56 4.89
CA VAL A 23 12.13 -9.97 5.13
C VAL A 23 12.79 -10.41 6.44
N ARG A 24 12.07 -11.17 7.29
CA ARG A 24 12.57 -11.58 8.62
C ARG A 24 12.32 -13.05 8.98
N LEU A 25 11.26 -13.65 8.44
CA LEU A 25 10.76 -14.96 8.87
C LEU A 25 11.14 -16.10 7.91
N VAL A 26 11.67 -15.75 6.73
CA VAL A 26 12.08 -16.68 5.69
C VAL A 26 13.36 -16.19 5.06
N GLU A 27 14.16 -17.10 4.49
CA GLU A 27 15.26 -16.70 3.63
C GLU A 27 14.72 -16.03 2.36
N GLY A 28 15.41 -14.97 1.91
CA GLY A 28 15.02 -14.22 0.72
C GLY A 28 15.64 -12.83 0.69
N GLN A 29 15.64 -12.22 -0.49
CA GLN A 29 16.11 -10.86 -0.67
C GLN A 29 15.10 -9.86 -0.09
N ASN A 30 15.62 -8.75 0.47
CA ASN A 30 14.75 -7.67 0.89
C ASN A 30 14.16 -6.97 -0.34
N PRO A 31 12.83 -6.78 -0.41
CA PRO A 31 12.24 -6.00 -1.49
C PRO A 31 12.73 -4.56 -1.43
N GLN A 32 12.81 -3.91 -2.59
CA GLN A 32 13.07 -2.47 -2.69
C GLN A 32 11.98 -1.68 -1.94
N PRO A 33 12.31 -0.90 -0.90
CA PRO A 33 11.33 -0.05 -0.23
C PRO A 33 10.97 1.12 -1.14
N VAL A 34 9.67 1.32 -1.32
CA VAL A 34 9.08 2.42 -2.06
C VAL A 34 8.12 3.18 -1.14
N VAL A 35 8.32 4.50 -1.06
CA VAL A 35 7.49 5.37 -0.22
C VAL A 35 6.72 6.33 -1.10
N VAL A 36 5.40 6.36 -0.94
CA VAL A 36 4.54 7.38 -1.55
C VAL A 36 4.50 8.60 -0.64
N ASP A 37 5.18 9.67 -1.05
CA ASP A 37 5.30 10.92 -0.32
C ASP A 37 5.19 12.13 -1.25
N SER A 38 3.96 12.61 -1.45
CA SER A 38 3.67 13.72 -2.36
C SER A 38 4.37 15.03 -2.02
N ARG A 39 4.84 15.20 -0.77
CA ARG A 39 5.41 16.46 -0.27
C ARG A 39 6.78 16.29 0.40
N LEU A 40 7.41 15.12 0.28
CA LEU A 40 8.75 14.86 0.84
C LEU A 40 8.83 15.13 2.36
N ARG A 41 7.83 14.64 3.10
CA ARG A 41 7.70 14.77 4.55
C ARG A 41 8.53 13.74 5.32
N MET A 42 9.02 12.68 4.68
CA MET A 42 9.81 11.64 5.35
C MET A 42 11.13 12.21 5.92
N PRO A 43 11.39 12.10 7.23
CA PRO A 43 12.67 12.48 7.81
C PRO A 43 13.81 11.53 7.39
N THR A 44 15.04 12.03 7.37
CA THR A 44 16.24 11.26 7.00
C THR A 44 16.74 10.33 8.11
N ASP A 45 16.19 10.42 9.33
CA ASP A 45 16.54 9.56 10.48
C ASP A 45 15.73 8.24 10.53
N LYS A 46 14.81 8.03 9.58
CA LYS A 46 13.95 6.84 9.54
C LYS A 46 14.74 5.57 9.24
N ARG A 47 14.24 4.44 9.73
CA ARG A 47 14.88 3.11 9.54
C ARG A 47 15.08 2.71 8.09
N LEU A 48 14.33 3.29 7.16
CA LEU A 48 14.51 3.08 5.73
C LEU A 48 15.84 3.63 5.21
N PHE A 49 16.42 4.64 5.89
CA PHE A 49 17.74 5.16 5.58
C PHE A 49 18.85 4.43 6.33
N THR A 50 18.61 4.03 7.58
CA THR A 50 19.66 3.56 8.50
C THR A 50 19.78 2.04 8.62
N ASN A 51 18.71 1.30 8.32
CA ASN A 51 18.62 -0.15 8.57
C ASN A 51 18.29 -0.99 7.32
N HIS A 52 18.30 -0.39 6.14
CA HIS A 52 18.02 -1.08 4.89
C HIS A 52 19.28 -1.22 4.04
N CYS A 53 19.50 -2.39 3.44
CA CYS A 53 20.67 -2.64 2.60
C CYS A 53 20.61 -1.91 1.24
N VAL A 54 19.42 -1.48 0.84
CA VAL A 54 19.18 -0.66 -0.35
C VAL A 54 18.42 0.61 0.03
N PRO A 55 18.78 1.77 -0.53
CA PRO A 55 18.10 3.02 -0.21
C PRO A 55 16.64 3.03 -0.69
N PRO A 56 15.74 3.81 -0.06
CA PRO A 56 14.34 3.88 -0.48
C PRO A 56 14.16 4.65 -1.79
N ILE A 57 13.20 4.21 -2.59
CA ILE A 57 12.64 5.00 -3.68
C ILE A 57 11.50 5.84 -3.11
N ILE A 58 11.49 7.14 -3.40
CA ILE A 58 10.41 8.04 -2.98
C ILE A 58 9.65 8.49 -4.22
N LEU A 59 8.39 8.06 -4.33
CA LEU A 59 7.44 8.57 -5.32
C LEU A 59 6.89 9.90 -4.81
N THR A 60 7.15 10.98 -5.53
CA THR A 60 6.75 12.34 -5.12
C THR A 60 6.11 13.14 -6.26
N SER A 61 5.48 14.26 -5.96
CA SER A 61 4.84 15.08 -7.00
C SER A 61 5.89 15.79 -7.86
N GLN A 62 5.52 16.11 -9.10
CA GLN A 62 6.36 16.98 -9.96
C GLN A 62 6.61 18.35 -9.34
N THR A 63 5.71 18.83 -8.48
CA THR A 63 5.77 20.14 -7.82
C THR A 63 6.42 20.11 -6.43
N ALA A 64 6.91 18.96 -5.96
CA ALA A 64 7.56 18.87 -4.65
C ALA A 64 8.85 19.71 -4.60
N CYS A 65 9.14 20.29 -3.43
CA CYS A 65 10.29 21.18 -3.20
C CYS A 65 11.61 20.53 -3.62
N GLU A 66 12.37 21.18 -4.50
CA GLU A 66 13.65 20.67 -5.00
C GLU A 66 14.72 20.60 -3.89
N ALA A 67 14.77 21.59 -3.00
CA ALA A 67 15.72 21.58 -1.89
C ALA A 67 15.51 20.37 -0.96
N THR A 68 14.24 20.03 -0.67
CA THR A 68 13.91 18.85 0.15
C THR A 68 14.19 17.55 -0.62
N ALA A 69 13.96 17.53 -1.94
CA ALA A 69 14.29 16.38 -2.78
C ALA A 69 15.79 16.10 -2.75
N GLN A 70 16.61 17.15 -2.87
CA GLN A 70 18.06 17.04 -2.81
C GLN A 70 18.52 16.54 -1.43
N GLN A 71 17.97 17.07 -0.33
CA GLN A 71 18.30 16.59 1.02
C GLN A 71 18.04 15.09 1.20
N LEU A 72 16.92 14.59 0.68
CA LEU A 72 16.59 13.17 0.75
C LEU A 72 17.48 12.33 -0.18
N ALA A 73 17.83 12.86 -1.34
CA ALA A 73 18.77 12.23 -2.26
C ALA A 73 20.19 12.13 -1.68
N ASP A 74 20.65 13.19 -1.00
CA ASP A 74 21.95 13.21 -0.30
C ASP A 74 21.98 12.22 0.86
N ALA A 75 20.83 11.97 1.50
CA ALA A 75 20.66 10.90 2.49
C ALA A 75 20.56 9.50 1.85
N GLY A 76 20.60 9.40 0.52
CA GLY A 76 20.65 8.16 -0.24
C GLY A 76 19.36 7.79 -0.97
N ALA A 77 18.24 8.48 -0.76
CA ALA A 77 16.97 8.12 -1.40
C ALA A 77 17.02 8.35 -2.92
N ARG A 78 16.36 7.47 -3.67
CA ARG A 78 16.10 7.70 -5.09
C ARG A 78 14.78 8.43 -5.26
N ILE A 79 14.82 9.68 -5.70
CA ILE A 79 13.61 10.49 -5.94
C ILE A 79 13.04 10.19 -7.33
N VAL A 80 11.76 9.85 -7.38
CA VAL A 80 11.01 9.63 -8.63
C VAL A 80 9.78 10.53 -8.64
N ARG A 81 9.80 11.54 -9.52
CA ARG A 81 8.69 12.47 -9.69
C ARG A 81 7.62 11.89 -10.61
N ILE A 82 6.37 11.91 -10.16
CA ILE A 82 5.18 11.46 -10.90
C ILE A 82 4.09 12.53 -10.88
N GLY A 83 3.19 12.44 -11.85
CA GLY A 83 2.03 13.31 -11.98
C GLY A 83 1.04 13.18 -10.83
N THR A 84 0.10 14.11 -10.80
CA THR A 84 -1.02 14.12 -9.87
C THR A 84 -2.33 13.97 -10.62
N LEU A 85 -3.28 13.25 -10.03
CA LEU A 85 -4.65 13.18 -10.49
C LEU A 85 -5.37 14.51 -10.23
N ALA A 86 -6.55 14.70 -10.85
CA ALA A 86 -7.39 15.90 -10.67
C ALA A 86 -7.78 16.17 -9.20
N ASN A 87 -7.80 15.13 -8.36
CA ASN A 87 -8.07 15.25 -6.92
C ASN A 87 -6.82 15.59 -6.07
N GLY A 88 -5.68 15.88 -6.71
CA GLY A 88 -4.43 16.25 -6.05
C GLY A 88 -3.62 15.08 -5.47
N GLN A 89 -4.09 13.84 -5.59
CA GLN A 89 -3.31 12.65 -5.19
C GLN A 89 -2.27 12.31 -6.26
N LEU A 90 -1.19 11.63 -5.89
CA LEU A 90 -0.23 11.12 -6.88
C LEU A 90 -0.88 10.09 -7.79
N ASP A 91 -0.52 10.11 -9.06
CA ASP A 91 -0.92 9.09 -10.02
C ASP A 91 -0.13 7.80 -9.80
N LEU A 92 -0.66 6.92 -8.93
CA LEU A 92 -0.04 5.63 -8.63
C LEU A 92 0.10 4.71 -9.86
N ALA A 93 -0.72 4.86 -10.90
CA ALA A 93 -0.54 4.09 -12.14
C ALA A 93 0.74 4.52 -12.86
N GLU A 94 1.03 5.82 -12.89
CA GLU A 94 2.32 6.32 -13.35
C GLU A 94 3.45 5.80 -12.46
N GLY A 95 3.26 5.85 -11.13
CA GLY A 95 4.22 5.32 -10.15
C GLY A 95 4.62 3.87 -10.41
N LEU A 96 3.65 2.97 -10.58
CA LEU A 96 3.90 1.55 -10.89
C LEU A 96 4.62 1.40 -12.23
N ARG A 97 4.18 2.11 -13.28
CA ARG A 97 4.87 2.11 -14.58
C ARG A 97 6.32 2.60 -14.47
N ARG A 98 6.62 3.60 -13.63
CA ARG A 98 8.00 4.04 -13.37
C ARG A 98 8.80 2.94 -12.68
N LEU A 99 8.23 2.24 -11.69
CA LEU A 99 8.91 1.12 -11.03
C LEU A 99 9.24 0.01 -12.02
N ARG A 100 8.33 -0.34 -12.95
CA ARG A 100 8.64 -1.29 -14.03
C ARG A 100 9.79 -0.84 -14.92
N GLN A 101 9.83 0.43 -15.29
CA GLN A 101 10.94 1.00 -16.06
C GLN A 101 12.28 0.96 -15.31
N LEU A 102 12.24 0.89 -13.98
CA LEU A 102 13.42 0.70 -13.13
C LEU A 102 13.80 -0.77 -12.92
N GLY A 103 13.04 -1.72 -13.50
CA GLY A 103 13.31 -3.16 -13.42
C GLY A 103 12.59 -3.88 -12.28
N TYR A 104 11.58 -3.27 -11.64
CA TYR A 104 10.77 -3.94 -10.64
C TYR A 104 9.51 -4.51 -11.31
N ASP A 105 9.45 -5.84 -11.45
CA ASP A 105 8.34 -6.52 -12.13
C ASP A 105 7.14 -6.75 -11.21
N SER A 106 7.40 -6.83 -9.91
CA SER A 106 6.39 -7.09 -8.88
C SER A 106 6.44 -6.13 -7.69
N VAL A 107 5.27 -5.62 -7.27
CA VAL A 107 5.13 -4.67 -6.16
C VAL A 107 4.10 -5.17 -5.16
N MET A 108 4.52 -5.33 -3.90
CA MET A 108 3.62 -5.54 -2.77
C MET A 108 3.23 -4.19 -2.17
N ILE A 109 1.95 -3.86 -2.13
CA ILE A 109 1.45 -2.63 -1.51
C ILE A 109 0.95 -2.94 -0.11
N GLU A 110 1.59 -2.34 0.90
CA GLU A 110 1.27 -2.50 2.32
C GLU A 110 1.04 -1.14 2.98
N GLY A 111 0.08 -1.08 3.91
CA GLY A 111 -0.08 0.10 4.78
C GLY A 111 -0.70 1.33 4.10
N GLY A 112 -1.42 2.10 4.92
CA GLY A 112 -2.12 3.32 4.51
C GLY A 112 -3.44 3.02 3.80
N ALA A 113 -4.56 3.14 4.53
CA ALA A 113 -5.91 2.96 3.98
C ALA A 113 -6.16 3.78 2.70
N SER A 114 -5.58 4.99 2.61
CA SER A 114 -5.70 5.84 1.43
C SER A 114 -5.00 5.26 0.17
N ILE A 115 -3.81 4.67 0.32
CA ILE A 115 -3.06 4.07 -0.80
C ILE A 115 -3.79 2.82 -1.28
N ILE A 116 -4.13 1.93 -0.35
CA ILE A 116 -4.90 0.71 -0.65
C ILE A 116 -6.22 1.06 -1.33
N THR A 117 -6.97 2.02 -0.79
CA THR A 117 -8.23 2.48 -1.39
C THR A 117 -8.03 3.02 -2.80
N SER A 118 -6.98 3.80 -3.05
CA SER A 118 -6.67 4.36 -4.37
C SER A 118 -6.36 3.24 -5.39
N VAL A 119 -5.52 2.28 -5.00
CA VAL A 119 -5.15 1.12 -5.81
C VAL A 119 -6.39 0.29 -6.18
N LEU A 120 -7.25 0.00 -5.19
CA LEU A 120 -8.46 -0.79 -5.40
C LEU A 120 -9.50 -0.05 -6.26
N LYS A 121 -9.81 1.22 -5.94
CA LYS A 121 -10.77 2.03 -6.72
C LYS A 121 -10.35 2.20 -8.18
N ARG A 122 -9.05 2.29 -8.42
CA ARG A 122 -8.47 2.44 -9.76
C ARG A 122 -8.10 1.11 -10.42
N ARG A 123 -8.40 -0.03 -9.79
CA ARG A 123 -8.15 -1.39 -10.31
C ARG A 123 -6.68 -1.61 -10.70
N LEU A 124 -5.76 -1.11 -9.88
CA LEU A 124 -4.31 -1.21 -10.11
C LEU A 124 -3.66 -2.44 -9.47
N ALA A 125 -4.43 -3.25 -8.73
CA ALA A 125 -3.94 -4.49 -8.15
C ALA A 125 -4.42 -5.69 -8.99
N ASP A 126 -3.51 -6.63 -9.21
CA ASP A 126 -3.78 -7.93 -9.83
C ASP A 126 -4.21 -8.96 -8.77
N GLN A 127 -3.63 -8.88 -7.58
CA GLN A 127 -3.90 -9.81 -6.47
C GLN A 127 -4.24 -9.06 -5.18
N LEU A 128 -5.11 -9.67 -4.37
CA LEU A 128 -5.38 -9.26 -3.00
C LEU A 128 -4.91 -10.35 -2.02
N VAL A 129 -4.19 -9.93 -0.99
CA VAL A 129 -3.92 -10.74 0.21
C VAL A 129 -4.60 -10.08 1.40
N LEU A 130 -5.65 -10.70 1.89
CA LEU A 130 -6.41 -10.31 3.08
C LEU A 130 -5.90 -11.09 4.28
N THR A 131 -5.49 -10.43 5.36
CA THR A 131 -5.19 -11.07 6.65
C THR A 131 -6.28 -10.69 7.64
N ILE A 132 -7.07 -11.65 8.11
CA ILE A 132 -8.10 -11.47 9.14
C ILE A 132 -7.54 -11.98 10.47
N SER A 133 -7.48 -11.08 11.45
CA SER A 133 -7.09 -11.42 12.83
C SER A 133 -8.34 -11.48 13.70
N PRO A 134 -8.70 -12.63 14.31
CA PRO A 134 -9.86 -12.78 15.18
C PRO A 134 -9.56 -12.21 16.59
N ARG A 135 -9.26 -10.91 16.65
CA ARG A 135 -8.94 -10.20 17.90
C ARG A 135 -9.82 -8.96 17.99
N PHE A 136 -10.55 -8.82 19.09
CA PHE A 136 -11.36 -7.64 19.37
C PHE A 136 -10.47 -6.46 19.75
N VAL A 137 -10.45 -5.42 18.91
CA VAL A 137 -9.80 -4.15 19.22
C VAL A 137 -10.87 -3.16 19.65
N ALA A 138 -10.87 -2.75 20.91
CA ALA A 138 -11.81 -1.75 21.41
C ALA A 138 -11.48 -0.37 20.85
N GLY A 139 -12.35 0.19 19.99
CA GLY A 139 -12.25 1.59 19.55
C GLY A 139 -12.60 1.86 18.08
N LEU A 140 -13.88 2.19 17.84
CA LEU A 140 -14.45 3.08 16.82
C LEU A 140 -14.46 2.75 15.29
N ARG A 141 -15.70 2.92 14.77
CA ARG A 141 -16.20 3.37 13.44
C ARG A 141 -15.80 2.58 12.18
N ALA A 142 -16.63 1.58 11.86
CA ALA A 142 -16.77 1.02 10.52
C ALA A 142 -17.68 1.91 9.64
N VAL A 143 -17.21 2.11 8.40
CA VAL A 143 -17.84 2.70 7.20
C VAL A 143 -19.31 3.10 7.35
N GLN A 144 -19.58 4.42 7.44
CA GLN A 144 -20.90 4.92 7.06
C GLN A 144 -21.09 4.70 5.56
N SER A 145 -22.04 3.84 5.19
CA SER A 145 -22.64 3.87 3.86
C SER A 145 -23.35 5.21 3.72
N SER A 146 -22.72 6.17 3.04
CA SER A 146 -23.39 7.39 2.63
C SER A 146 -24.56 7.00 1.73
N ASN A 147 -25.78 7.28 2.19
CA ASN A 147 -27.01 7.12 1.43
C ASN A 147 -26.84 7.64 0.00
N GLY A 148 -26.99 6.76 -1.00
CA GLY A 148 -27.52 7.16 -2.31
C GLY A 148 -26.57 7.31 -3.51
N SER A 149 -25.28 6.96 -3.45
CA SER A 149 -24.50 6.81 -4.70
C SER A 149 -24.59 5.37 -5.21
N PRO A 150 -24.74 5.11 -6.53
CA PRO A 150 -24.67 3.76 -7.06
C PRO A 150 -23.37 3.12 -6.59
N THR A 151 -23.48 1.98 -5.90
CA THR A 151 -22.33 1.24 -5.40
C THR A 151 -21.50 0.88 -6.63
N PRO A 152 -20.27 1.40 -6.79
CA PRO A 152 -19.44 0.99 -7.92
C PRO A 152 -19.31 -0.53 -7.82
N THR A 153 -19.51 -1.24 -8.93
CA THR A 153 -19.38 -2.70 -8.97
C THR A 153 -18.02 -3.07 -8.41
N MET A 154 -18.02 -3.58 -7.17
CA MET A 154 -16.80 -3.94 -6.47
C MET A 154 -16.20 -5.15 -7.21
N PRO A 155 -14.90 -5.13 -7.51
CA PRO A 155 -14.29 -6.20 -8.28
C PRO A 155 -14.36 -7.51 -7.48
N GLN A 156 -14.75 -8.59 -8.16
CA GLN A 156 -14.81 -9.93 -7.58
C GLN A 156 -13.42 -10.56 -7.61
N LEU A 157 -13.09 -11.33 -6.57
CA LEU A 157 -11.88 -12.16 -6.55
C LEU A 157 -12.16 -13.54 -7.15
N LYS A 158 -11.24 -14.00 -8.00
CA LYS A 158 -11.16 -15.36 -8.53
C LYS A 158 -9.97 -16.09 -7.90
N ASN A 159 -9.90 -17.40 -8.14
CA ASN A 159 -8.80 -18.25 -7.67
C ASN A 159 -8.55 -18.13 -6.16
N LEU A 160 -9.62 -18.06 -5.38
CA LEU A 160 -9.54 -17.88 -3.94
C LEU A 160 -8.81 -19.04 -3.28
N GLN A 161 -7.77 -18.70 -2.53
CA GLN A 161 -7.01 -19.59 -1.67
C GLN A 161 -7.09 -19.05 -0.25
N TYR A 162 -7.13 -19.95 0.73
CA TYR A 162 -7.11 -19.56 2.13
C TYR A 162 -6.19 -20.49 2.92
N GLU A 163 -5.56 -19.94 3.95
CA GLU A 163 -4.72 -20.68 4.89
C GLU A 163 -4.82 -20.06 6.27
N TRP A 164 -4.73 -20.89 7.30
CA TRP A 164 -4.54 -20.43 8.68
C TRP A 164 -3.04 -20.29 8.94
N LEU A 165 -2.62 -19.12 9.42
CA LEU A 165 -1.26 -18.88 9.87
C LEU A 165 -1.31 -18.34 11.31
N GLU A 166 -0.85 -19.17 12.24
CA GLU A 166 -1.03 -18.97 13.68
C GLU A 166 -2.53 -18.76 13.99
N GLU A 167 -2.89 -17.60 14.54
CA GLU A 167 -4.27 -17.24 14.87
C GLU A 167 -4.99 -16.50 13.73
N ASN A 168 -4.34 -16.25 12.60
CA ASN A 168 -4.88 -15.41 11.53
C ASN A 168 -5.37 -16.25 10.34
N LEU A 169 -6.50 -15.85 9.76
CA LEU A 169 -6.96 -16.35 8.47
C LEU A 169 -6.36 -15.49 7.35
N ILE A 170 -5.58 -16.08 6.46
CA ILE A 170 -5.05 -15.43 5.26
C ILE A 170 -5.91 -15.88 4.08
N LEU A 171 -6.50 -14.92 3.37
CA LEU A 171 -7.23 -15.15 2.12
C LEU A 171 -6.50 -14.45 0.98
N ARG A 172 -6.24 -15.19 -0.11
CA ARG A 172 -5.58 -14.70 -1.31
C ARG A 172 -6.49 -14.91 -2.50
N GLY A 173 -6.51 -13.97 -3.43
CA GLY A 173 -7.27 -14.13 -4.67
C GLY A 173 -6.87 -13.09 -5.70
N ASP A 174 -7.16 -13.41 -6.96
CA ASP A 174 -6.84 -12.56 -8.09
C ASP A 174 -8.04 -11.71 -8.45
N PHE A 175 -7.84 -10.44 -8.81
CA PHE A 175 -8.94 -9.62 -9.31
C PHE A 175 -9.38 -10.09 -10.69
N ASP A 176 -10.69 -10.18 -10.89
CA ASP A 176 -11.25 -10.45 -12.22
C ASP A 176 -11.15 -9.20 -13.10
N LEU A 177 -10.02 -9.06 -13.80
CA LEU A 177 -9.72 -7.93 -14.68
C LEU A 177 -10.06 -8.24 -16.16
N THR A 178 -10.94 -9.20 -16.44
CA THR A 178 -11.26 -9.62 -17.83
C THR A 178 -11.92 -8.55 -18.69
N ASP A 179 -12.39 -7.44 -18.10
CA ASP A 179 -12.88 -6.26 -18.83
C ASP A 179 -11.90 -5.07 -18.68
N GLN A 180 -11.13 -4.83 -19.74
CA GLN A 180 -10.56 -3.54 -20.19
C GLN A 180 -9.11 -3.10 -19.87
N GLN A 181 -8.47 -2.67 -20.98
CA GLN A 181 -7.47 -1.62 -21.30
C GLN A 181 -6.51 -0.97 -20.29
N THR A 182 -6.60 -1.20 -18.98
CA THR A 182 -5.75 -0.53 -17.98
C THR A 182 -5.11 -1.55 -17.05
N ARG A 183 -4.40 -2.51 -17.63
CA ARG A 183 -3.40 -3.27 -16.87
C ARG A 183 -2.19 -2.38 -16.65
N SER A 184 -1.77 -2.25 -15.40
CA SER A 184 -0.39 -1.90 -15.11
C SER A 184 0.47 -3.05 -15.64
N ASP A 185 1.52 -2.78 -16.41
CA ASP A 185 2.45 -3.85 -16.82
C ASP A 185 3.20 -4.46 -15.63
N THR A 186 3.12 -3.82 -14.45
CA THR A 186 3.74 -4.27 -13.19
C THR A 186 2.78 -5.16 -12.41
N ALA A 187 3.18 -6.39 -12.10
CA ALA A 187 2.40 -7.28 -11.26
C ALA A 187 2.26 -6.68 -9.86
N THR A 188 1.04 -6.37 -9.45
CA THR A 188 0.77 -5.59 -8.24
C THR A 188 -0.10 -6.38 -7.28
N CYS A 189 0.43 -6.69 -6.10
CA CYS A 189 -0.32 -7.33 -5.04
C CYS A 189 -0.65 -6.30 -3.96
N ALA A 190 -1.94 -6.10 -3.66
CA ALA A 190 -2.37 -5.32 -2.51
C ALA A 190 -2.51 -6.23 -1.30
N ARG A 191 -1.89 -5.86 -0.17
CA ARG A 191 -2.10 -6.54 1.10
C ARG A 191 -2.95 -5.68 2.03
N VAL A 192 -4.04 -6.26 2.52
CA VAL A 192 -4.98 -5.65 3.45
C VAL A 192 -5.02 -6.48 4.72
N VAL A 193 -4.88 -5.82 5.86
CA VAL A 193 -5.07 -6.45 7.18
C VAL A 193 -6.40 -5.95 7.72
N VAL A 194 -7.34 -6.87 7.98
CA VAL A 194 -8.66 -6.60 8.55
C VAL A 194 -8.64 -7.05 10.01
N PRO A 195 -8.66 -6.13 10.98
CA PRO A 195 -8.94 -6.50 12.36
C PRO A 195 -10.44 -6.84 12.53
N ASP A 196 -10.75 -7.86 13.33
CA ASP A 196 -12.12 -8.26 13.69
C ASP A 196 -12.77 -7.25 14.66
N THR A 197 -14.06 -6.96 14.48
CA THR A 197 -14.82 -6.02 15.31
C THR A 197 -16.26 -6.50 15.52
N THR A 198 -16.67 -6.75 16.77
CA THR A 198 -18.05 -7.07 17.19
C THR A 198 -18.67 -5.92 18.01
N GLU A 199 -19.97 -5.70 17.84
CA GLU A 199 -20.76 -4.63 18.48
C GLU A 199 -21.47 -5.07 19.76
N GLY A 200 -21.69 -4.09 20.66
CA GLY A 200 -22.66 -4.15 21.75
C GLY A 200 -23.41 -2.83 21.85
N GLU A 201 -24.73 -2.87 21.65
CA GLU A 201 -25.64 -1.73 21.80
C GLU A 201 -25.71 -1.26 23.26
N GLY A 202 -25.39 0.01 23.49
CA GLY A 202 -25.80 0.73 24.69
C GLY A 202 -27.24 1.19 24.54
N VAL A 203 -28.16 0.50 25.21
CA VAL A 203 -29.52 0.97 25.46
C VAL A 203 -29.46 2.34 26.11
N ASN A 204 -29.95 3.36 25.40
CA ASN A 204 -30.18 4.68 25.95
C ASN A 204 -31.43 4.59 26.85
N ARG A 205 -31.25 4.48 28.16
CA ARG A 205 -32.32 4.73 29.14
C ARG A 205 -32.27 6.20 29.53
N SER A 206 -33.24 6.96 29.05
CA SER A 206 -33.80 8.11 29.76
C SER A 206 -34.82 7.63 30.78
#